data_AF-A0A3D5FVM8-F1
#
_entry.id   AF-A0A3D5FVM8-F1
#
_cell.length_a   1.000
_cell.length_b   1.000
_cell.length_c   1.000
_cell.angle_alpha   90.00
_cell.angle_beta   90.00
_cell.angle_gamma   90.00
#
_symmetry.space_group_name_H-M   'P 1'
#
loop_
_entity.id
_entity.type
_entity.pdbx_description
1 polymer ?
#
loop_
_entity_poly.entity_id
_entity_poly.type
_entity_poly.pdbx_seq_one_letter_code
_entity_poly.pdbx_strand_id
1 'polypeptide(L)'
;CALTIHPSGWALSGESGRFADPLYSPGSDFISLHNTMIVDAIMTGDPADLAAKCQMYEHLMRGYYESLIPTFATSYDALGEQETFVLKYTWELSVYFAFFVFPFINDLLIDRRFAAAFLSRFSRLGQVNRNLQTYISDYYQWKKSHGSAPADPQFHDFTALGPLRTAESTFYRVGLSFEEARDVLDEQLESLEELARFIAVYVDSVVLGNVEILHSRSHVEGIDLQSLTFDPDKLKETHAECDADKEQYPWSFDPSVLQHLGGTGTPAAASAGRPAAIEEER
;
A
#
# COMPACT_ATOMS: atom_id res chain seq x y z
N CYS A 1 -3.20 26.41 -11.51
CA CYS A 1 -1.91 26.82 -10.92
C CYS A 1 -0.86 25.74 -11.17
N ALA A 2 0.34 26.12 -11.62
CA ALA A 2 1.43 25.16 -11.83
C ALA A 2 2.21 24.84 -10.55
N LEU A 3 2.21 25.76 -9.56
CA LEU A 3 2.89 25.62 -8.27
C LEU A 3 1.90 25.84 -7.12
N THR A 4 2.13 25.16 -6.00
CA THR A 4 1.38 25.34 -4.75
C THR A 4 2.01 26.39 -3.83
N ILE A 5 3.34 26.59 -3.93
CA ILE A 5 4.11 27.65 -3.29
C ILE A 5 4.84 28.41 -4.39
N HIS A 6 4.66 29.73 -4.47
CA HIS A 6 5.19 30.54 -5.56
C HIS A 6 6.26 31.53 -5.07
N PRO A 7 7.37 31.71 -5.82
CA PRO A 7 8.46 32.62 -5.43
C PRO A 7 8.05 34.10 -5.30
N SER A 8 6.90 34.50 -5.84
CA SER A 8 6.37 35.87 -5.69
C SER A 8 5.62 36.10 -4.36
N GLY A 9 5.64 35.14 -3.44
CA GLY A 9 5.11 35.31 -2.08
C GLY A 9 3.66 34.91 -1.86
N TRP A 10 3.09 34.04 -2.71
CA TRP A 10 1.79 33.40 -2.43
C TRP A 10 1.97 31.89 -2.28
N ALA A 11 1.13 31.28 -1.45
CA ALA A 11 1.11 29.84 -1.21
C ALA A 11 -0.32 29.35 -0.90
N LEU A 12 -0.57 28.06 -1.10
CA LEU A 12 -1.82 27.38 -0.76
C LEU A 12 -1.58 26.34 0.33
N SER A 13 -2.53 26.17 1.23
CA SER A 13 -2.53 25.16 2.28
C SER A 13 -3.97 24.78 2.67
N GLY A 14 -4.16 23.55 3.15
CA GLY A 14 -5.49 23.01 3.46
C GLY A 14 -6.42 22.95 2.26
N GLU A 15 -7.71 23.27 2.48
CA GLU A 15 -8.76 23.19 1.45
C GLU A 15 -8.55 24.13 0.26
N SER A 16 -7.68 25.15 0.39
CA SER A 16 -7.30 26.00 -0.74
C SER A 16 -6.37 25.29 -1.75
N GLY A 17 -5.79 24.16 -1.36
CA GLY A 17 -4.89 23.33 -2.16
C GLY A 17 -5.52 22.01 -2.61
N ARG A 18 -4.72 20.94 -2.59
CA ARG A 18 -5.19 19.58 -2.92
C ARG A 18 -5.84 18.96 -1.68
N PHE A 19 -7.02 18.38 -1.86
CA PHE A 19 -7.77 17.70 -0.80
C PHE A 19 -8.22 16.32 -1.30
N ALA A 20 -8.08 15.31 -0.46
CA ALA A 20 -8.48 13.93 -0.73
C ALA A 20 -9.72 13.56 0.12
N ASP A 21 -10.18 12.33 0.03
CA ASP A 21 -11.23 11.82 0.91
C ASP A 21 -10.83 11.96 2.40
N PRO A 22 -11.76 12.28 3.32
CA PRO A 22 -11.43 12.48 4.73
C PRO A 22 -11.14 11.18 5.50
N LEU A 23 -11.40 10.00 4.93
CA LEU A 23 -11.04 8.74 5.55
C LEU A 23 -9.53 8.69 5.86
N TYR A 24 -9.18 8.31 7.09
CA TYR A 24 -7.83 8.37 7.66
C TYR A 24 -7.25 9.78 7.88
N SER A 25 -8.05 10.84 7.72
CA SER A 25 -7.67 12.23 8.00
C SER A 25 -6.39 12.75 7.30
N PRO A 26 -6.10 12.40 6.03
CA PRO A 26 -4.86 12.83 5.37
C PRO A 26 -4.74 14.35 5.24
N GLY A 27 -5.86 15.09 5.30
CA GLY A 27 -5.88 16.55 5.21
C GLY A 27 -4.97 17.24 6.24
N SER A 28 -4.88 16.72 7.46
CA SER A 28 -4.00 17.26 8.50
C SER A 28 -2.51 17.08 8.15
N ASP A 29 -2.16 15.95 7.51
CA ASP A 29 -0.80 15.71 7.04
C ASP A 29 -0.43 16.69 5.93
N PHE A 30 -1.32 16.90 4.95
CA PHE A 30 -1.08 17.89 3.90
C PHE A 30 -0.97 19.30 4.46
N ILE A 31 -1.79 19.70 5.44
CA ILE A 31 -1.66 21.01 6.08
C ILE A 31 -0.29 21.14 6.73
N SER A 32 0.15 20.10 7.45
CA SER A 32 1.45 20.08 8.13
C SER A 32 2.61 20.17 7.14
N LEU A 33 2.60 19.34 6.10
CA LEU A 33 3.60 19.33 5.02
C LEU A 33 3.68 20.68 4.29
N HIS A 34 2.54 21.23 3.87
CA HIS A 34 2.51 22.54 3.21
C HIS A 34 3.05 23.62 4.12
N ASN A 35 2.65 23.66 5.40
CA ASN A 35 3.10 24.69 6.32
C ASN A 35 4.61 24.59 6.60
N THR A 36 5.17 23.38 6.72
CA THR A 36 6.63 23.18 6.83
C THR A 36 7.36 23.75 5.61
N MET A 37 6.91 23.43 4.40
CA MET A 37 7.52 23.92 3.16
C MET A 37 7.33 25.43 2.95
N ILE A 38 6.18 25.98 3.36
CA ILE A 38 5.90 27.43 3.31
C ILE A 38 6.84 28.18 4.24
N VAL A 39 7.04 27.70 5.47
CA VAL A 39 7.96 28.34 6.42
C VAL A 39 9.38 28.31 5.88
N ASP A 40 9.86 27.17 5.36
CA ASP A 40 11.19 27.11 4.75
C ASP A 40 11.32 28.06 3.54
N ALA A 41 10.29 28.15 2.70
CA ALA A 41 10.27 29.09 1.58
C ALA A 41 10.35 30.56 2.05
N ILE A 42 9.63 30.95 3.11
CA ILE A 42 9.69 32.29 3.70
C ILE A 42 11.10 32.61 4.22
N MET A 43 11.77 31.61 4.81
CA MET A 43 13.11 31.76 5.38
C MET A 43 14.23 31.75 4.32
N THR A 44 13.91 31.36 3.08
CA THR A 44 14.88 31.29 1.98
C THR A 44 15.09 32.67 1.37
N GLY A 45 16.19 33.33 1.75
CA GLY A 45 16.52 34.69 1.30
C GLY A 45 17.09 34.79 -0.12
N ASP A 46 17.69 33.73 -0.65
CA ASP A 46 18.22 33.71 -2.02
C ASP A 46 17.10 33.41 -3.04
N PRO A 47 16.82 34.30 -4.01
CA PRO A 47 15.73 34.10 -4.96
C PRO A 47 15.90 32.88 -5.87
N ALA A 48 17.13 32.49 -6.19
CA ALA A 48 17.39 31.32 -7.03
C ALA A 48 17.14 30.01 -6.28
N ASP A 49 17.58 29.93 -5.02
CA ASP A 49 17.28 28.79 -4.15
C ASP A 49 15.78 28.68 -3.83
N LEU A 50 15.10 29.81 -3.57
CA LEU A 50 13.64 29.84 -3.37
C LEU A 50 12.91 29.26 -4.60
N ALA A 51 13.28 29.69 -5.80
CA ALA A 51 12.68 29.17 -7.03
C ALA A 51 12.90 27.66 -7.19
N ALA A 52 14.10 27.16 -6.88
CA ALA A 52 14.41 25.74 -6.93
C ALA A 52 13.61 24.93 -5.90
N LYS A 53 13.51 25.43 -4.66
CA LYS A 53 12.73 24.80 -3.58
C LYS A 53 11.24 24.76 -3.92
N CYS A 54 10.65 25.85 -4.41
CA CYS A 54 9.24 25.88 -4.83
C CYS A 54 8.93 24.81 -5.89
N GLN A 55 9.84 24.57 -6.85
CA GLN A 55 9.67 23.48 -7.82
C GLN A 55 9.76 22.12 -7.13
N MET A 56 10.75 21.88 -6.29
CA MET A 56 10.90 20.63 -5.56
C MET A 56 9.67 20.31 -4.69
N TYR A 57 9.18 21.31 -3.95
CA TYR A 57 7.97 21.18 -3.11
C TYR A 57 6.74 20.84 -3.94
N GLU A 58 6.55 21.44 -5.11
CA GLU A 58 5.45 21.06 -5.98
C GLU A 58 5.54 19.59 -6.41
N HIS A 59 6.73 19.08 -6.74
CA HIS A 59 6.90 17.67 -7.11
C HIS A 59 6.63 16.73 -5.93
N LEU A 60 7.13 17.04 -4.73
CA LEU A 60 6.87 16.26 -3.53
C LEU A 60 5.38 16.24 -3.18
N MET A 61 4.73 17.41 -3.13
CA MET A 61 3.32 17.52 -2.76
C MET A 61 2.40 16.86 -3.79
N ARG A 62 2.73 16.96 -5.07
CA ARG A 62 2.01 16.24 -6.13
C ARG A 62 2.18 14.74 -5.98
N GLY A 63 3.41 14.26 -5.77
CA GLY A 63 3.70 12.84 -5.57
C GLY A 63 2.93 12.25 -4.40
N TYR A 64 2.96 12.91 -3.24
CA TYR A 64 2.19 12.50 -2.07
C TYR A 64 0.69 12.45 -2.34
N TYR A 65 0.13 13.48 -2.96
CA TYR A 65 -1.29 13.50 -3.29
C TYR A 65 -1.68 12.38 -4.24
N GLU A 66 -0.96 12.24 -5.36
CA GLU A 66 -1.21 11.20 -6.37
C GLU A 66 -1.04 9.79 -5.80
N SER A 67 -0.15 9.58 -4.83
CA SER A 67 0.02 8.27 -4.17
C SER A 67 -1.19 7.83 -3.32
N LEU A 68 -2.00 8.77 -2.83
CA LEU A 68 -3.18 8.46 -2.01
C LEU A 68 -4.42 8.22 -2.87
N ILE A 69 -4.44 8.69 -4.11
CA ILE A 69 -5.63 8.54 -4.96
C ILE A 69 -6.05 7.07 -5.13
N PRO A 70 -5.15 6.08 -5.36
CA PRO A 70 -5.56 4.68 -5.46
C PRO A 70 -6.27 4.15 -4.21
N THR A 71 -5.88 4.59 -3.01
CA THR A 71 -6.54 4.21 -1.74
C THR A 71 -8.03 4.52 -1.76
N PHE A 72 -8.42 5.64 -2.37
CA PHE A 72 -9.80 6.12 -2.35
C PHE A 72 -10.57 5.88 -3.64
N ALA A 73 -9.89 5.96 -4.80
CA ALA A 73 -10.54 5.88 -6.10
C ALA A 73 -10.58 4.45 -6.66
N THR A 74 -9.68 3.57 -6.21
CA THR A 74 -9.55 2.20 -6.74
C THR A 74 -10.11 1.17 -5.78
N SER A 75 -9.61 1.13 -4.55
CA SER A 75 -9.83 0.00 -3.62
C SER A 75 -10.65 0.38 -2.39
N TYR A 76 -11.50 1.40 -2.50
CA TYR A 76 -12.39 1.80 -1.40
C TYR A 76 -13.40 0.71 -1.04
N ASP A 77 -13.76 -0.13 -2.02
CA ASP A 77 -14.65 -1.27 -1.88
C ASP A 77 -14.09 -2.39 -0.98
N ALA A 78 -12.77 -2.58 -0.99
CA ALA A 78 -12.07 -3.55 -0.13
C ALA A 78 -12.22 -3.27 1.37
N LEU A 79 -12.70 -2.08 1.77
CA LEU A 79 -13.07 -1.79 3.16
C LEU A 79 -14.33 -2.55 3.61
N GLY A 80 -15.11 -3.10 2.67
CA GLY A 80 -16.39 -3.75 2.92
C GLY A 80 -16.30 -5.22 3.36
N GLU A 81 -15.12 -5.82 3.42
CA GLU A 81 -14.92 -7.20 3.87
C GLU A 81 -13.63 -7.31 4.69
N GLN A 82 -13.67 -8.10 5.77
CA GLN A 82 -12.63 -8.07 6.80
C GLN A 82 -11.24 -8.48 6.27
N GLU A 83 -11.13 -9.55 5.49
CA GLU A 83 -9.85 -10.04 5.01
C GLU A 83 -9.20 -9.03 4.06
N THR A 84 -9.95 -8.53 3.08
CA THR A 84 -9.48 -7.51 2.13
C THR A 84 -9.18 -6.18 2.82
N PHE A 85 -9.94 -5.81 3.85
CA PHE A 85 -9.62 -4.68 4.74
C PHE A 85 -8.29 -4.89 5.46
N VAL A 86 -8.02 -6.09 5.98
CA VAL A 86 -6.75 -6.39 6.67
C VAL A 86 -5.56 -6.26 5.72
N LEU A 87 -5.66 -6.81 4.51
CA LEU A 87 -4.61 -6.70 3.49
C LEU A 87 -4.36 -5.23 3.10
N LYS A 88 -5.43 -4.50 2.78
CA LYS A 88 -5.38 -3.08 2.38
C LYS A 88 -4.82 -2.20 3.49
N TYR A 89 -5.39 -2.29 4.69
CA TYR A 89 -5.03 -1.39 5.79
C TYR A 89 -3.60 -1.63 6.28
N THR A 90 -3.14 -2.89 6.31
CA THR A 90 -1.74 -3.18 6.65
C THR A 90 -0.79 -2.55 5.65
N TRP A 91 -1.07 -2.70 4.35
CA TRP A 91 -0.27 -2.08 3.29
C TRP A 91 -0.21 -0.56 3.44
N GLU A 92 -1.37 0.08 3.55
CA GLU A 92 -1.48 1.54 3.63
C GLU A 92 -0.80 2.12 4.87
N LEU A 93 -0.97 1.45 6.02
CA LEU A 93 -0.36 1.89 7.27
C LEU A 93 1.16 1.70 7.25
N SER A 94 1.65 0.65 6.60
CA SER A 94 3.10 0.42 6.42
C SER A 94 3.73 1.52 5.56
N VAL A 95 3.09 1.87 4.44
CA VAL A 95 3.53 2.99 3.58
C VAL A 95 3.47 4.32 4.35
N TYR A 96 2.40 4.55 5.12
CA TYR A 96 2.21 5.77 5.90
C TYR A 96 3.35 5.99 6.90
N PHE A 97 3.68 4.98 7.73
CA PHE A 97 4.79 5.14 8.68
C PHE A 97 6.12 5.37 7.97
N ALA A 98 6.45 4.54 6.98
CA ALA A 98 7.77 4.56 6.35
C ALA A 98 8.02 5.79 5.44
N PHE A 99 7.00 6.25 4.70
CA PHE A 99 7.17 7.28 3.66
C PHE A 99 6.45 8.60 3.94
N PHE A 100 5.56 8.68 4.93
CA PHE A 100 4.94 9.94 5.34
C PHE A 100 5.46 10.39 6.71
N VAL A 101 5.28 9.54 7.73
CA VAL A 101 5.62 9.92 9.11
C VAL A 101 7.12 10.05 9.30
N PHE A 102 7.88 9.01 8.94
CA PHE A 102 9.33 8.98 9.15
C PHE A 102 10.09 10.18 8.52
N PRO A 103 9.85 10.55 7.25
CA PRO A 103 10.48 11.74 6.66
C PRO A 103 10.05 13.05 7.33
N PHE A 104 8.79 13.13 7.77
CA PHE A 104 8.24 14.34 8.38
C PHE A 104 8.84 14.59 9.78
N ILE A 105 8.86 13.59 10.65
CA ILE A 105 9.36 13.74 12.03
C ILE A 105 10.87 14.00 12.12
N ASN A 106 11.60 13.79 11.02
CA ASN A 106 13.04 14.04 10.90
C ASN A 106 13.37 15.32 10.10
N ASP A 107 12.37 16.15 9.76
CA ASP A 107 12.55 17.39 8.97
C ASP A 107 13.22 17.17 7.60
N LEU A 108 13.09 15.97 7.03
CA LEU A 108 13.88 15.57 5.86
C LEU A 108 13.32 16.12 4.53
N LEU A 109 12.03 16.45 4.50
CA LEU A 109 11.32 16.85 3.28
C LEU A 109 11.67 18.25 2.78
N ILE A 110 12.41 19.04 3.56
CA ILE A 110 12.97 20.33 3.15
C ILE A 110 14.45 20.26 2.76
N ASP A 111 15.14 19.13 2.99
CA ASP A 111 16.51 18.90 2.52
C ASP A 111 16.50 18.42 1.05
N ARG A 112 17.15 19.18 0.17
CA ARG A 112 17.22 18.89 -1.28
C ARG A 112 17.91 17.56 -1.61
N ARG A 113 18.90 17.15 -0.83
CA ARG A 113 19.62 15.87 -1.03
C ARG A 113 18.70 14.70 -0.70
N PHE A 114 17.94 14.84 0.39
CA PHE A 114 16.95 13.85 0.79
C PHE A 114 15.79 13.76 -0.19
N ALA A 115 15.22 14.89 -0.63
CA ALA A 115 14.12 14.89 -1.58
C ALA A 115 14.42 14.08 -2.85
N ALA A 116 15.64 14.18 -3.40
CA ALA A 116 16.04 13.39 -4.56
C ALA A 116 16.11 11.87 -4.26
N ALA A 117 16.73 11.49 -3.14
CA ALA A 117 16.81 10.09 -2.71
C ALA A 117 15.43 9.49 -2.42
N PHE A 118 14.56 10.28 -1.77
CA PHE A 118 13.18 9.95 -1.48
C PHE A 118 12.36 9.73 -2.76
N LEU A 119 12.36 10.68 -3.68
CA LEU A 119 11.57 10.61 -4.92
C LEU A 119 11.92 9.38 -5.77
N SER A 120 13.20 8.99 -5.82
CA SER A 120 13.62 7.79 -6.55
C SER A 120 12.99 6.51 -5.99
N ARG A 121 12.89 6.38 -4.67
CA ARG A 121 12.30 5.20 -4.00
C ARG A 121 10.78 5.26 -4.03
N PHE A 122 10.24 6.44 -3.75
CA PHE A 122 8.79 6.70 -3.76
C PHE A 122 8.17 6.47 -5.13
N SER A 123 8.87 6.80 -6.23
CA SER A 123 8.40 6.50 -7.58
C SER A 123 8.30 4.99 -7.86
N ARG A 124 9.27 4.19 -7.38
CA ARG A 124 9.24 2.72 -7.51
C ARG A 124 8.10 2.13 -6.70
N LEU A 125 7.93 2.59 -5.46
CA LEU A 125 6.81 2.23 -4.60
C LEU A 125 5.45 2.63 -5.19
N GLY A 126 5.38 3.79 -5.86
CA GLY A 126 4.14 4.32 -6.42
C GLY A 126 3.51 3.40 -7.47
N GLN A 127 4.31 2.72 -8.30
CA GLN A 127 3.79 1.72 -9.24
C GLN A 127 3.28 0.48 -8.52
N VAL A 128 4.04 -0.04 -7.55
CA VAL A 128 3.63 -1.18 -6.72
C VAL A 128 2.32 -0.88 -5.99
N ASN A 129 2.21 0.31 -5.37
CA ASN A 129 0.98 0.75 -4.69
C ASN A 129 -0.22 0.74 -5.64
N ARG A 130 -0.11 1.32 -6.85
CA ARG A 130 -1.20 1.29 -7.82
C ARG A 130 -1.63 -0.13 -8.18
N ASN A 131 -0.67 -1.00 -8.48
CA ASN A 131 -0.95 -2.38 -8.87
C ASN A 131 -1.60 -3.15 -7.73
N LEU A 132 -1.07 -3.03 -6.51
CA LEU A 132 -1.57 -3.74 -5.35
C LEU A 132 -2.98 -3.27 -4.94
N GLN A 133 -3.27 -1.97 -5.04
CA GLN A 133 -4.61 -1.44 -4.75
C GLN A 133 -5.64 -1.98 -5.75
N THR A 134 -5.31 -2.01 -7.06
CA THR A 134 -6.16 -2.66 -8.07
C THR A 134 -6.32 -4.14 -7.78
N TYR A 135 -5.21 -4.85 -7.50
CA TYR A 135 -5.21 -6.29 -7.22
C TYR A 135 -6.10 -6.65 -6.02
N ILE A 136 -6.06 -5.88 -4.92
CA ILE A 136 -6.91 -6.12 -3.74
C ILE A 136 -8.39 -5.85 -4.05
N SER A 137 -8.68 -4.81 -4.85
CA SER A 137 -10.06 -4.53 -5.30
C SER A 137 -10.60 -5.66 -6.17
N ASP A 138 -9.81 -6.12 -7.16
CA ASP A 138 -10.19 -7.23 -8.04
C ASP A 138 -10.41 -8.53 -7.23
N TYR A 139 -9.54 -8.81 -6.26
CA TYR A 139 -9.70 -9.94 -5.34
C TYR A 139 -11.01 -9.83 -4.53
N TYR A 140 -11.33 -8.65 -4.00
CA TYR A 140 -12.59 -8.40 -3.32
C TYR A 140 -13.81 -8.68 -4.22
N GLN A 141 -13.79 -8.20 -5.47
CA GLN A 141 -14.87 -8.45 -6.43
C GLN A 141 -15.01 -9.93 -6.78
N TRP A 142 -13.89 -10.63 -6.91
CA TRP A 142 -13.87 -12.09 -7.10
C TRP A 142 -14.52 -12.81 -5.91
N LYS A 143 -14.14 -12.51 -4.66
CA LYS A 143 -14.77 -13.10 -3.46
C LYS A 143 -16.28 -12.88 -3.44
N LYS A 144 -16.71 -11.65 -3.75
CA LYS A 144 -18.14 -11.27 -3.78
C LYS A 144 -18.94 -12.10 -4.80
N SER A 145 -18.38 -12.33 -5.98
CA SER A 145 -19.02 -13.17 -7.02
C SER A 145 -19.01 -14.67 -6.71
N HIS A 146 -18.08 -15.13 -5.86
CA HIS A 146 -17.94 -16.53 -5.46
C HIS A 146 -18.68 -16.88 -4.16
N GLY A 147 -19.52 -15.97 -3.67
CA GLY A 147 -20.47 -16.25 -2.60
C GLY A 147 -19.84 -16.38 -1.21
N SER A 148 -18.73 -15.69 -0.94
CA SER A 148 -18.17 -15.61 0.41
C SER A 148 -19.23 -15.05 1.36
N ALA A 149 -19.74 -15.88 2.27
CA ALA A 149 -20.69 -15.45 3.29
C ALA A 149 -20.00 -14.45 4.22
N PRO A 150 -20.68 -13.39 4.68
CA PRO A 150 -20.15 -12.52 5.72
C PRO A 150 -19.81 -13.36 6.96
N ALA A 151 -18.52 -13.40 7.32
CA ALA A 151 -18.07 -14.03 8.56
C ALA A 151 -18.34 -13.09 9.74
N ASP A 152 -18.49 -13.66 10.94
CA ASP A 152 -18.46 -12.87 12.16
C ASP A 152 -17.11 -12.15 12.27
N PRO A 153 -17.08 -10.88 12.73
CA PRO A 153 -15.84 -10.15 12.89
C PRO A 153 -14.85 -10.89 13.79
N GLN A 154 -13.65 -11.16 13.27
CA GLN A 154 -12.57 -11.78 14.02
C GLN A 154 -11.57 -10.72 14.49
N PHE A 155 -10.92 -10.92 15.63
CA PHE A 155 -9.83 -10.05 16.03
C PHE A 155 -8.59 -10.35 15.17
N HIS A 156 -7.95 -9.30 14.64
CA HIS A 156 -6.67 -9.39 13.96
C HIS A 156 -5.73 -8.30 14.48
N ASP A 157 -4.53 -8.69 14.92
CA ASP A 157 -3.46 -7.75 15.25
C ASP A 157 -2.64 -7.46 13.97
N PHE A 158 -2.81 -6.27 13.41
CA PHE A 158 -2.11 -5.85 12.20
C PHE A 158 -0.58 -5.93 12.35
N THR A 159 -0.04 -5.72 13.56
CA THR A 159 1.42 -5.77 13.81
C THR A 159 1.99 -7.18 13.81
N ALA A 160 1.13 -8.20 13.68
CA ALA A 160 1.54 -9.57 13.44
C ALA A 160 2.14 -9.75 12.02
N LEU A 161 1.81 -8.87 11.07
CA LEU A 161 2.50 -8.73 9.80
C LEU A 161 3.81 -7.96 10.00
N GLY A 162 4.94 -8.65 9.82
CA GLY A 162 6.29 -8.15 10.12
C GLY A 162 6.60 -6.77 9.51
N PRO A 163 6.34 -6.55 8.21
CA PRO A 163 6.60 -5.28 7.55
C PRO A 163 5.89 -4.07 8.18
N LEU A 164 4.66 -4.22 8.66
CA LEU A 164 3.99 -3.12 9.36
C LEU A 164 4.66 -2.80 10.69
N ARG A 165 5.08 -3.82 11.45
CA ARG A 165 5.84 -3.62 12.69
C ARG A 165 7.17 -2.92 12.42
N THR A 166 7.86 -3.33 11.36
CA THR A 166 9.10 -2.70 10.90
C THR A 166 8.88 -1.25 10.50
N ALA A 167 7.79 -0.95 9.79
CA ALA A 167 7.43 0.41 9.42
C ALA A 167 7.06 1.26 10.64
N GLU A 168 6.20 0.77 11.55
CA GLU A 168 5.82 1.47 12.78
C GLU A 168 7.04 1.85 13.62
N SER A 169 8.05 0.97 13.69
CA SER A 169 9.28 1.24 14.44
C SER A 169 10.04 2.49 13.97
N THR A 170 9.84 2.92 12.72
CA THR A 170 10.46 4.14 12.18
C THR A 170 9.99 5.40 12.92
N PHE A 171 8.83 5.35 13.58
CA PHE A 171 8.34 6.43 14.44
C PHE A 171 9.32 6.81 15.55
N TYR A 172 10.14 5.86 16.00
CA TYR A 172 11.12 6.08 17.07
C TYR A 172 12.54 6.38 16.53
N ARG A 173 12.75 6.33 15.21
CA ARG A 173 14.04 6.62 14.57
C ARG A 173 14.14 8.11 14.24
N VAL A 174 14.43 8.91 15.26
CA VAL A 174 14.53 10.38 15.17
C VAL A 174 15.97 10.87 15.25
N GLY A 175 16.26 12.02 14.62
CA GLY A 175 17.57 12.67 14.69
C GLY A 175 18.66 11.99 13.85
N LEU A 176 18.25 11.27 12.80
CA LEU A 176 19.17 10.57 11.91
C LEU A 176 19.95 11.54 11.01
N SER A 177 21.18 11.15 10.66
CA SER A 177 21.89 11.75 9.54
C SER A 177 21.21 11.46 8.20
N PHE A 178 21.58 12.20 7.16
CA PHE A 178 21.07 11.98 5.81
C PHE A 178 21.36 10.55 5.31
N GLU A 179 22.58 10.06 5.53
CA GLU A 179 23.01 8.72 5.15
C GLU A 179 22.19 7.66 5.87
N GLU A 180 22.04 7.77 7.19
CA GLU A 180 21.22 6.84 7.98
C GLU A 180 19.76 6.87 7.53
N ALA A 181 19.19 8.06 7.28
CA ALA A 181 17.81 8.19 6.83
C ALA A 181 17.57 7.58 5.45
N ARG A 182 18.55 7.69 4.55
CA ARG A 182 18.50 7.02 3.24
C ARG A 182 18.52 5.51 3.40
N ASP A 183 19.38 4.99 4.27
CA ASP A 183 19.49 3.55 4.51
C ASP A 183 18.19 3.01 5.14
N VAL A 184 17.51 3.78 6.01
CA VAL A 184 16.15 3.45 6.48
C VAL A 184 15.16 3.33 5.32
N LEU A 185 15.16 4.26 4.37
CA LEU A 185 14.24 4.18 3.24
C LEU A 185 14.50 2.96 2.35
N ASP A 186 15.76 2.52 2.22
CA ASP A 186 16.11 1.30 1.50
C ASP A 186 15.56 0.06 2.23
N GLU A 187 15.80 -0.04 3.55
CA GLU A 187 15.23 -1.11 4.40
C GLU A 187 13.69 -1.16 4.32
N GLN A 188 13.03 0.00 4.36
CA GLN A 188 11.57 0.08 4.30
C GLN A 188 11.02 -0.28 2.92
N LEU A 189 11.72 0.08 1.85
CA LEU A 189 11.30 -0.31 0.50
C LEU A 189 11.38 -1.84 0.34
N GLU A 190 12.45 -2.47 0.81
CA GLU A 190 12.59 -3.93 0.81
C GLU A 190 11.48 -4.60 1.65
N SER A 191 11.20 -4.07 2.83
CA SER A 191 10.15 -4.59 3.71
C SER A 191 8.75 -4.44 3.11
N LEU A 192 8.46 -3.33 2.42
CA LEU A 192 7.21 -3.14 1.69
C LEU A 192 7.10 -4.09 0.48
N GLU A 193 8.20 -4.34 -0.23
CA GLU A 193 8.20 -5.31 -1.32
C GLU A 193 7.99 -6.76 -0.82
N GLU A 194 8.48 -7.09 0.37
CA GLU A 194 8.11 -8.35 1.06
C GLU A 194 6.62 -8.38 1.37
N LEU A 195 6.05 -7.31 1.95
CA LEU A 195 4.61 -7.24 2.26
C LEU A 195 3.75 -7.39 1.02
N ALA A 196 4.10 -6.72 -0.08
CA ALA A 196 3.36 -6.80 -1.33
C ALA A 196 3.37 -8.22 -1.92
N ARG A 197 4.53 -8.91 -1.87
CA ARG A 197 4.62 -10.32 -2.26
C ARG A 197 3.82 -11.23 -1.36
N PHE A 198 3.85 -10.99 -0.04
CA PHE A 198 3.04 -11.74 0.91
C PHE A 198 1.55 -11.60 0.61
N ILE A 199 1.06 -10.38 0.38
CA ILE A 199 -0.35 -10.15 0.03
C ILE A 199 -0.72 -10.92 -1.25
N ALA A 200 0.11 -10.84 -2.29
CA ALA A 200 -0.13 -11.56 -3.54
C ALA A 200 -0.16 -13.09 -3.36
N VAL A 201 0.86 -13.69 -2.71
CA VAL A 201 0.88 -15.15 -2.49
C VAL A 201 -0.23 -15.62 -1.53
N TYR A 202 -0.63 -14.78 -0.57
CA TYR A 202 -1.76 -15.09 0.30
C TYR A 202 -3.06 -15.17 -0.51
N VAL A 203 -3.32 -14.18 -1.37
CA VAL A 203 -4.47 -14.20 -2.28
C VAL A 203 -4.41 -15.42 -3.20
N ASP A 204 -3.25 -15.72 -3.78
CA ASP A 204 -3.07 -16.91 -4.61
C ASP A 204 -3.40 -18.20 -3.82
N SER A 205 -3.02 -18.26 -2.54
CA SER A 205 -3.27 -19.44 -1.69
C SER A 205 -4.75 -19.67 -1.44
N VAL A 206 -5.53 -18.59 -1.34
CA VAL A 206 -6.99 -18.64 -1.21
C VAL A 206 -7.63 -19.06 -2.53
N VAL A 207 -7.20 -18.47 -3.66
CA VAL A 207 -7.73 -18.79 -5.00
C VAL A 207 -7.46 -20.24 -5.39
N LEU A 208 -6.27 -20.75 -5.07
CA LEU A 208 -5.86 -22.13 -5.35
C LEU A 208 -6.34 -23.14 -4.28
N GLY A 209 -6.75 -22.67 -3.10
CA GLY A 209 -7.07 -23.53 -1.97
C GLY A 209 -5.85 -24.31 -1.47
N ASN A 210 -4.64 -23.74 -1.60
CA ASN A 210 -3.38 -24.39 -1.28
C ASN A 210 -2.50 -23.48 -0.40
N VAL A 211 -2.56 -23.68 0.93
CA VAL A 211 -1.81 -22.87 1.90
C VAL A 211 -0.29 -23.11 1.82
N GLU A 212 0.15 -24.24 1.28
CA GLU A 212 1.58 -24.59 1.20
C GLU A 212 2.36 -23.64 0.26
N ILE A 213 1.68 -22.99 -0.69
CA ILE A 213 2.34 -22.05 -1.61
C ILE A 213 2.87 -20.81 -0.89
N LEU A 214 2.34 -20.48 0.29
CA LEU A 214 2.88 -19.43 1.16
C LEU A 214 4.35 -19.68 1.47
N HIS A 215 4.80 -20.93 1.46
CA HIS A 215 6.19 -21.30 1.75
C HIS A 215 7.03 -21.50 0.49
N SER A 216 6.46 -21.51 -0.72
CA SER A 216 7.19 -21.80 -1.95
C SER A 216 8.09 -20.63 -2.34
N ARG A 217 9.42 -20.83 -2.31
CA ARG A 217 10.38 -19.81 -2.77
C ARG A 217 10.15 -19.42 -4.22
N SER A 218 10.07 -20.40 -5.12
CA SER A 218 9.88 -20.16 -6.55
C SER A 218 8.59 -19.39 -6.88
N HIS A 219 7.49 -19.68 -6.17
CA HIS A 219 6.23 -18.94 -6.37
C HIS A 219 6.35 -17.49 -5.90
N VAL A 220 6.86 -17.27 -4.69
CA VAL A 220 6.99 -15.93 -4.10
C VAL A 220 7.96 -15.05 -4.90
N GLU A 221 9.12 -15.58 -5.30
CA GLU A 221 10.12 -14.85 -6.08
C GLU A 221 9.66 -14.63 -7.54
N GLY A 222 8.76 -15.47 -8.06
CA GLY A 222 8.15 -15.33 -9.38
C GLY A 222 7.14 -14.19 -9.50
N ILE A 223 6.67 -13.62 -8.37
CA ILE A 223 5.72 -12.51 -8.37
C ILE A 223 6.41 -11.21 -8.80
N ASP A 224 6.06 -10.72 -9.99
CA ASP A 224 6.46 -9.39 -10.46
C ASP A 224 5.48 -8.31 -9.98
N LEU A 225 5.90 -7.58 -8.95
CA LEU A 225 5.13 -6.49 -8.36
C LEU A 225 4.86 -5.32 -9.34
N GLN A 226 5.69 -5.14 -10.37
CA GLN A 226 5.55 -4.05 -11.34
C GLN A 226 4.47 -4.34 -12.40
N SER A 227 4.12 -5.61 -12.60
CA SER A 227 3.07 -6.06 -13.52
C SER A 227 1.98 -6.91 -12.85
N LEU A 228 1.89 -6.85 -11.52
CA LEU A 228 0.92 -7.59 -10.71
C LEU A 228 -0.51 -7.31 -11.18
N THR A 229 -1.24 -8.39 -11.49
CA THR A 229 -2.62 -8.39 -11.95
C THR A 229 -3.36 -9.56 -11.34
N PHE A 230 -4.65 -9.40 -11.06
CA PHE A 230 -5.48 -10.47 -10.50
C PHE A 230 -6.15 -11.25 -11.64
N ASP A 231 -5.65 -12.46 -11.89
CA ASP A 231 -6.18 -13.37 -12.92
C ASP A 231 -6.25 -14.80 -12.36
N PRO A 232 -7.37 -15.21 -11.74
CA PRO A 232 -7.49 -16.49 -11.06
C PRO A 232 -7.47 -17.69 -12.03
N ASP A 233 -7.84 -17.50 -13.29
CA ASP A 233 -7.83 -18.57 -14.29
C ASP A 233 -6.39 -18.85 -14.76
N LYS A 234 -5.66 -17.79 -15.11
CA LYS A 234 -4.23 -17.88 -15.46
C LYS A 234 -3.39 -18.43 -14.30
N LEU A 235 -3.71 -18.05 -13.05
CA LEU A 235 -3.04 -18.58 -11.87
C LEU A 235 -3.21 -20.11 -11.76
N LYS A 236 -4.43 -20.62 -11.95
CA LYS A 236 -4.72 -22.07 -11.91
C LYS A 236 -4.02 -22.84 -13.03
N GLU A 237 -3.98 -22.28 -14.23
CA GLU A 237 -3.26 -22.86 -15.37
C GLU A 237 -1.76 -22.97 -15.07
N THR A 238 -1.14 -21.87 -14.62
CA THR A 238 0.30 -21.81 -14.34
C THR A 238 0.68 -22.73 -13.18
N HIS A 239 -0.13 -22.79 -12.12
CA HIS A 239 0.15 -23.64 -10.96
C HIS A 239 0.06 -25.14 -11.26
N ALA A 240 -0.85 -25.55 -12.15
CA ALA A 240 -0.99 -26.96 -12.57
C ALA A 240 0.27 -27.50 -13.29
N GLU A 241 1.12 -26.60 -13.81
CA GLU A 241 2.35 -26.93 -14.55
C GLU A 241 3.61 -26.92 -13.67
N CYS A 242 3.54 -26.39 -12.43
CA CYS A 242 4.68 -26.28 -11.52
C CYS A 242 4.72 -27.42 -10.50
N ASP A 243 5.75 -28.28 -10.59
CA ASP A 243 6.10 -29.22 -9.53
C ASP A 243 6.52 -28.48 -8.25
N ALA A 244 6.14 -29.02 -7.09
CA ALA A 244 6.41 -28.43 -5.79
C ALA A 244 7.92 -28.24 -5.55
N ASP A 245 8.35 -26.98 -5.49
CA ASP A 245 9.68 -26.61 -5.01
C ASP A 245 9.83 -27.03 -3.54
N LYS A 246 11.02 -27.51 -3.17
CA LYS A 246 11.34 -27.92 -1.79
C LYS A 246 11.95 -26.77 -0.97
N GLU A 247 12.33 -25.67 -1.62
CA GLU A 247 12.92 -24.53 -0.92
C GLU A 247 11.85 -23.63 -0.30
N GLN A 248 12.05 -23.31 0.98
CA GLN A 248 11.17 -22.43 1.74
C GLN A 248 11.55 -20.96 1.56
N TYR A 249 10.57 -20.10 1.28
CA TYR A 249 10.78 -18.65 1.27
C TYR A 249 11.06 -18.14 2.70
N PRO A 250 12.11 -17.33 2.91
CA PRO A 250 12.53 -16.91 4.24
C PRO A 250 11.79 -15.64 4.70
N TRP A 251 10.49 -15.75 4.98
CA TRP A 251 9.70 -14.64 5.52
C TRP A 251 10.29 -14.07 6.81
N SER A 252 10.20 -12.75 6.98
CA SER A 252 10.58 -12.05 8.22
C SER A 252 9.58 -12.24 9.37
N PHE A 253 8.45 -12.91 9.12
CA PHE A 253 7.36 -13.18 10.06
C PHE A 253 6.69 -14.53 9.76
N ASP A 254 5.73 -14.94 10.58
CA ASP A 254 4.95 -16.16 10.37
C ASP A 254 3.94 -15.98 9.21
N PRO A 255 4.11 -16.67 8.06
CA PRO A 255 3.21 -16.49 6.91
C PRO A 255 1.81 -17.08 7.16
N SER A 256 1.60 -17.85 8.22
CA SER A 256 0.28 -18.38 8.59
C SER A 256 -0.62 -17.37 9.31
N VAL A 257 -0.11 -16.16 9.58
CA VAL A 257 -0.77 -15.13 10.41
C VAL A 257 -2.19 -14.75 9.97
N LEU A 258 -2.53 -14.91 8.68
CA LEU A 258 -3.87 -14.60 8.14
C LEU A 258 -4.78 -15.83 7.96
N GLN A 259 -4.35 -17.04 8.31
CA GLN A 259 -5.14 -18.26 8.09
C GLN A 259 -6.46 -18.26 8.85
N HIS A 260 -6.53 -17.59 10.01
CA HIS A 260 -7.78 -17.45 10.76
C HIS A 260 -8.85 -16.64 10.01
N LEU A 261 -8.44 -15.74 9.10
CA LEU A 261 -9.37 -14.96 8.28
C LEU A 261 -9.93 -15.76 7.09
N GLY A 262 -9.13 -16.66 6.52
CA GLY A 262 -9.48 -17.46 5.32
C GLY A 262 -10.45 -18.62 5.54
N GLY A 263 -11.14 -18.67 6.69
CA GLY A 263 -11.79 -19.87 7.23
C GLY A 263 -13.28 -20.12 6.95
N THR A 264 -13.97 -19.35 6.08
CA THR A 264 -15.43 -19.54 5.90
C THR A 264 -15.94 -19.55 4.46
N GLY A 265 -15.06 -19.43 3.48
CA GLY A 265 -15.46 -19.25 2.08
C GLY A 265 -14.53 -19.91 1.08
N THR A 266 -14.14 -21.18 1.28
CA THR A 266 -13.77 -21.99 0.12
C THR A 266 -15.00 -21.98 -0.80
N PRO A 267 -14.90 -21.55 -2.06
CA PRO A 267 -16.02 -21.71 -2.98
C PRO A 267 -16.32 -23.20 -3.01
N ALA A 268 -17.49 -23.60 -2.49
CA ALA A 268 -17.96 -24.96 -2.66
C ALA A 268 -17.91 -25.20 -4.17
N ALA A 269 -17.10 -26.17 -4.60
CA ALA A 269 -16.93 -26.53 -6.00
C ALA A 269 -18.31 -26.50 -6.66
N ALA A 270 -18.50 -25.59 -7.63
CA ALA A 270 -19.79 -25.31 -8.21
C ALA A 270 -20.40 -26.61 -8.78
N SER A 271 -21.24 -27.27 -7.97
CA SER A 271 -22.08 -28.34 -8.48
C SER A 271 -23.12 -27.69 -9.37
N ALA A 272 -23.10 -28.07 -10.65
CA ALA A 272 -24.02 -27.61 -11.67
C ALA A 272 -25.47 -27.99 -11.30
N GLY A 273 -26.14 -27.13 -10.53
CA GLY A 273 -27.55 -27.23 -10.19
C GLY A 273 -28.32 -26.06 -10.80
N ARG A 274 -29.10 -26.33 -11.85
CA ARG A 274 -30.04 -25.37 -12.45
C ARG A 274 -30.90 -24.68 -11.38
N PRO A 275 -31.20 -23.37 -11.49
CA PRO A 275 -32.14 -22.73 -10.59
C PRO A 275 -33.55 -23.31 -10.81
N ALA A 276 -34.17 -23.77 -9.72
CA ALA A 276 -35.57 -24.14 -9.70
C ALA A 276 -36.43 -22.87 -9.84
N ALA A 277 -37.43 -22.94 -10.72
CA ALA A 277 -38.40 -21.89 -10.94
C ALA A 277 -39.17 -21.61 -9.65
N ILE A 278 -39.32 -20.33 -9.31
CA ILE A 278 -40.17 -19.86 -8.22
C ILE A 278 -41.61 -19.88 -8.77
N GLU A 279 -42.45 -20.76 -8.22
CA GLU A 279 -43.90 -20.70 -8.38
C GLU A 279 -44.44 -19.55 -7.51
N GLU A 280 -45.09 -18.56 -8.15
CA GLU A 280 -45.92 -17.57 -7.48
C GLU A 280 -47.22 -18.22 -6.99
N GLU A 281 -47.41 -18.31 -5.68
CA GLU A 281 -48.72 -18.55 -5.08
C GLU A 281 -49.40 -17.23 -4.69
N ARG A 282 -50.44 -16.92 -5.47
CA ARG A 282 -51.68 -16.14 -5.24
C ARG A 282 -51.83 -15.22 -4.03
#